data_AF-A0A519L503-F1
#
_entry.id   AF-A0A519L503-F1
#
_cell.length_a   1.000
_cell.length_b   1.000
_cell.length_c   1.000
_cell.angle_alpha   90.00
_cell.angle_beta   90.00
_cell.angle_gamma   90.00
#
_symmetry.space_group_name_H-M   'P 1'
#
loop_
_entity.id
_entity.type
_entity.pdbx_description
1 polymer ?
#
loop_
_entity_poly.entity_id
_entity_poly.type
_entity_poly.pdbx_seq_one_letter_code
_entity_poly.pdbx_strand_id
1 'polypeptide(L)'
;MIALNDKTRATLKELLNLAWPVVLARIGIMTMGLTDAIVVGHYASRELAYHSLAWAPSSVVLTTAVGLMMGVQIVTARLRGEGRHSEIGAVLRRGMVYALQIGIASMLALAVFGPWVMNNVSFEEGLGAGASGPLVVFALSMPFYLISVAAQFFLEGLSKPKPGMWAMWVANGVNIGLNLLLVPDLLGLGVDGAVASAWATFGARLALAVFLIVYILRLPEAKSWNLWTRPARDPETEREQVKVGLGAGGSNFIEVGAFAAMTVIAGLLGTNETASWAIVINMSAIVFMLPMGLSSATAVLVGRAYGAQDREGVLRAGFAGIAVVTVLALLVALIIWPT
;
A
#
# COMPACT_ATOMS: atom_id res chain seq x y z
N MET A 1 -25.03 -14.77 -25.78
CA MET A 1 -24.60 -15.47 -24.54
C MET A 1 -23.28 -16.17 -24.82
N ILE A 2 -22.15 -15.55 -24.47
CA ILE A 2 -20.84 -16.22 -24.55
C ILE A 2 -20.79 -17.18 -23.36
N ALA A 3 -21.02 -18.47 -23.59
CA ALA A 3 -20.94 -19.47 -22.54
C ALA A 3 -19.47 -19.56 -22.06
N LEU A 4 -19.18 -18.96 -20.91
CA LEU A 4 -17.88 -19.07 -20.25
C LEU A 4 -17.60 -20.55 -19.96
N ASN A 5 -16.53 -21.09 -20.54
CA ASN A 5 -15.99 -22.42 -20.26
C ASN A 5 -15.84 -22.63 -18.73
N ASP A 6 -16.06 -23.84 -18.21
CA ASP A 6 -16.05 -24.12 -16.77
C ASP A 6 -14.74 -23.72 -16.10
N LYS A 7 -13.61 -23.89 -16.82
CA LYS A 7 -12.30 -23.42 -16.38
C LYS A 7 -12.25 -21.89 -16.21
N THR A 8 -12.86 -21.14 -17.12
CA THR A 8 -12.94 -19.67 -17.03
C THR A 8 -13.84 -19.22 -15.88
N ARG A 9 -14.97 -19.91 -15.64
CA ARG A 9 -15.81 -19.64 -14.46
C ARG A 9 -15.06 -19.90 -13.15
N ALA A 10 -14.29 -20.99 -13.07
CA ALA A 10 -13.48 -21.30 -11.90
C ALA A 10 -12.41 -20.22 -11.65
N THR A 11 -11.69 -19.81 -12.70
CA THR A 11 -10.70 -18.72 -12.61
C THR A 11 -11.33 -17.40 -12.18
N LEU A 12 -12.50 -17.03 -12.73
CA LEU A 12 -13.23 -15.83 -12.32
C LEU A 12 -13.64 -15.87 -10.84
N LYS A 13 -14.19 -17.01 -10.39
CA LYS A 13 -14.57 -17.19 -8.99
C LYS A 13 -13.37 -17.08 -8.06
N GLU A 14 -12.25 -17.66 -8.46
CA GLU A 14 -11.01 -17.57 -7.69
C GLU A 14 -10.45 -16.15 -7.66
N LEU A 15 -10.43 -15.46 -8.81
CA LEU A 15 -10.02 -14.07 -8.93
C LEU A 15 -10.84 -13.18 -8.01
N LEU A 16 -12.17 -13.30 -8.05
CA LEU A 16 -13.05 -12.52 -7.19
C LEU A 16 -12.82 -12.83 -5.71
N ASN A 17 -12.64 -14.11 -5.35
CA ASN A 17 -12.38 -14.54 -3.97
C ASN A 17 -11.02 -14.03 -3.42
N LEU A 18 -10.04 -13.81 -4.30
CA LEU A 18 -8.76 -13.19 -3.96
C LEU A 18 -8.82 -11.66 -4.00
N ALA A 19 -9.61 -11.08 -4.90
CA ALA A 19 -9.70 -9.64 -5.09
C ALA A 19 -10.47 -8.95 -3.96
N TRP A 20 -11.62 -9.48 -3.51
CA TRP A 20 -12.46 -8.79 -2.53
C TRP A 20 -11.73 -8.46 -1.21
N PRO A 21 -10.91 -9.36 -0.62
CA PRO A 21 -10.18 -9.02 0.61
C PRO A 21 -9.07 -8.00 0.35
N VAL A 22 -8.41 -8.06 -0.82
CA VAL A 22 -7.37 -7.09 -1.19
C VAL A 22 -7.98 -5.72 -1.40
N VAL A 23 -9.11 -5.63 -2.10
CA VAL A 23 -9.86 -4.38 -2.27
C VAL A 23 -10.27 -3.81 -0.91
N LEU A 24 -10.83 -4.63 -0.01
CA LEU A 24 -11.18 -4.18 1.33
C LEU A 24 -9.96 -3.74 2.16
N ALA A 25 -8.80 -4.39 1.99
CA ALA A 25 -7.57 -3.95 2.63
C ALA A 25 -7.10 -2.59 2.09
N ARG A 26 -7.18 -2.36 0.76
CA ARG A 26 -6.81 -1.09 0.14
C ARG A 26 -7.78 0.04 0.53
N ILE A 27 -9.08 -0.25 0.60
CA ILE A 27 -10.09 0.68 1.16
C ILE A 27 -9.78 0.99 2.62
N GLY A 28 -9.34 0.01 3.42
CA GLY A 28 -8.92 0.22 4.80
C GLY A 28 -7.75 1.18 4.94
N ILE A 29 -6.75 1.15 4.04
CA ILE A 29 -5.64 2.12 4.04
C ILE A 29 -6.17 3.55 3.84
N MET A 30 -7.12 3.71 2.91
CA MET A 30 -7.73 5.01 2.62
C MET A 30 -8.62 5.50 3.76
N THR A 31 -9.38 4.58 4.38
CA THR A 31 -10.25 4.87 5.54
C THR A 31 -9.44 5.40 6.71
N MET A 32 -8.24 4.85 6.92
CA MET A 32 -7.32 5.31 7.97
C MET A 32 -6.94 6.77 7.75
N GLY A 33 -6.48 7.12 6.53
CA GLY A 33 -6.11 8.50 6.20
C GLY A 33 -7.30 9.46 6.25
N LEU A 34 -8.49 9.03 5.82
CA LEU A 34 -9.71 9.82 5.92
C LEU A 34 -10.09 10.09 7.37
N THR A 35 -9.99 9.08 8.24
CA THR A 35 -10.32 9.26 9.65
C THR A 35 -9.32 10.17 10.35
N ASP A 36 -8.03 10.05 10.01
CA ASP A 36 -7.00 10.98 10.48
C ASP A 36 -7.34 12.42 10.09
N ALA A 37 -7.72 12.66 8.83
CA ALA A 37 -8.12 13.99 8.36
C ALA A 37 -9.39 14.53 9.07
N ILE A 38 -10.40 13.69 9.30
CA ILE A 38 -11.65 14.10 9.97
C ILE A 38 -11.39 14.47 11.43
N VAL A 39 -10.66 13.63 12.18
CA VAL A 39 -10.41 13.85 13.61
C VAL A 39 -9.54 15.10 13.82
N VAL A 40 -8.45 15.23 13.07
CA VAL A 40 -7.56 16.40 13.16
C VAL A 40 -8.27 17.66 12.67
N GLY A 41 -9.05 17.57 11.58
CA GLY A 41 -9.84 18.67 11.04
C GLY A 41 -10.93 19.18 11.98
N HIS A 42 -11.56 18.28 12.74
CA HIS A 42 -12.53 18.65 13.76
C HIS A 42 -11.88 19.35 14.96
N TYR A 43 -10.65 18.96 15.33
CA TYR A 43 -9.90 19.59 16.40
C TYR A 43 -9.46 21.01 16.04
N ALA A 44 -8.77 21.18 14.90
CA ALA A 44 -8.39 22.49 14.39
C ALA A 44 -8.03 22.44 12.90
N SER A 45 -8.57 23.38 12.11
CA SER A 45 -8.27 23.48 10.67
C SER A 45 -6.78 23.71 10.38
N ARG A 46 -6.06 24.40 11.30
CA ARG A 46 -4.62 24.64 11.18
C ARG A 46 -3.79 23.36 11.36
N GLU A 47 -4.21 22.48 12.28
CA GLU A 47 -3.58 21.17 12.50
C GLU A 47 -3.79 20.24 11.30
N LEU A 48 -4.96 20.31 10.64
CA LEU A 48 -5.22 19.55 9.42
C LEU A 48 -4.29 19.97 8.28
N ALA A 49 -4.02 21.27 8.16
CA ALA A 49 -3.07 21.79 7.19
C ALA A 49 -1.65 21.26 7.45
N TYR A 50 -1.20 21.24 8.72
CA TYR A 50 0.09 20.64 9.10
C TYR A 50 0.17 19.15 8.74
N HIS A 51 -0.88 18.38 9.04
CA HIS A 51 -0.93 16.96 8.75
C HIS A 51 -0.89 16.67 7.23
N SER A 52 -1.67 17.42 6.45
CA SER A 52 -1.76 17.25 5.01
C SER A 52 -0.44 17.61 4.29
N LEU A 53 0.22 18.69 4.74
CA LEU A 53 1.55 19.08 4.26
C LEU A 53 2.63 18.03 4.58
N ALA A 54 2.56 17.39 5.76
CA ALA A 54 3.45 16.30 6.12
C ALA A 54 3.17 15.00 5.33
N TRP A 55 1.91 14.74 4.99
CA TRP A 55 1.48 13.56 4.25
C TRP A 55 1.93 13.58 2.78
N ALA A 56 1.85 14.73 2.11
CA ALA A 56 2.16 14.85 0.69
C ALA A 56 3.53 14.25 0.28
N PRO A 57 4.69 14.66 0.84
CA PRO A 57 5.99 14.07 0.50
C PRO A 57 6.07 12.60 0.95
N SER A 58 5.46 12.27 2.09
CA SER A 58 5.41 10.91 2.62
C SER A 58 4.70 9.96 1.67
N SER A 59 3.62 10.39 1.01
CA SER A 59 2.82 9.57 0.09
C SER A 59 3.59 9.19 -1.18
N VAL A 60 4.43 10.09 -1.71
CA VAL A 60 5.27 9.84 -2.90
C VAL A 60 6.33 8.78 -2.60
N VAL A 61 7.05 8.96 -1.48
CA VAL A 61 8.04 7.99 -1.00
C VAL A 61 7.38 6.65 -0.71
N LEU A 62 6.21 6.67 -0.05
CA LEU A 62 5.46 5.47 0.29
C LEU A 62 5.04 4.67 -0.93
N THR A 63 4.47 5.34 -1.95
CA THR A 63 3.96 4.65 -3.15
C THR A 63 5.10 4.04 -3.96
N THR A 64 6.22 4.76 -4.05
CA THR A 64 7.44 4.25 -4.69
C THR A 64 7.97 3.02 -3.95
N ALA A 65 8.04 3.09 -2.63
CA ALA A 65 8.52 1.99 -1.80
C ALA A 65 7.58 0.78 -1.85
N VAL A 66 6.26 0.98 -1.87
CA VAL A 66 5.29 -0.11 -2.09
C VAL A 66 5.50 -0.77 -3.44
N GLY A 67 5.75 0.00 -4.51
CA GLY A 67 6.07 -0.56 -5.83
C GLY A 67 7.31 -1.45 -5.82
N LEU A 68 8.37 -1.05 -5.10
CA LEU A 68 9.58 -1.86 -4.92
C LEU A 68 9.30 -3.20 -4.21
N MET A 69 8.28 -3.25 -3.36
CA MET A 69 7.90 -4.46 -2.63
C MET A 69 7.08 -5.46 -3.45
N MET A 70 6.53 -5.08 -4.62
CA MET A 70 5.73 -5.99 -5.47
C MET A 70 6.49 -7.25 -5.89
N GLY A 71 7.82 -7.20 -5.95
CA GLY A 71 8.66 -8.37 -6.21
C GLY A 71 8.43 -9.50 -5.21
N VAL A 72 8.14 -9.20 -3.93
CA VAL A 72 7.81 -10.21 -2.90
C VAL A 72 6.55 -10.97 -3.31
N GLN A 73 5.51 -10.26 -3.73
CA GLN A 73 4.23 -10.86 -4.10
C GLN A 73 4.37 -11.79 -5.31
N ILE A 74 5.00 -11.29 -6.38
CA ILE A 74 5.10 -11.99 -7.67
C ILE A 74 5.96 -13.25 -7.55
N VAL A 75 7.14 -13.14 -6.93
CA VAL A 75 8.05 -14.29 -6.75
C VAL A 75 7.44 -15.32 -5.80
N THR A 76 6.74 -14.89 -4.75
CA THR A 76 6.04 -15.82 -3.84
C THR A 76 4.94 -16.59 -4.56
N ALA A 77 4.13 -15.91 -5.39
CA ALA A 77 3.09 -16.56 -6.18
C ALA A 77 3.68 -17.57 -7.19
N ARG A 78 4.78 -17.22 -7.84
CA ARG A 78 5.50 -18.08 -8.77
C ARG A 78 6.06 -19.33 -8.11
N LEU A 79 6.85 -19.19 -7.03
CA LEU A 79 7.43 -20.34 -6.31
C LEU A 79 6.36 -21.29 -5.77
N ARG A 80 5.22 -20.73 -5.35
CA ARG A 80 4.06 -21.53 -4.97
C ARG A 80 3.48 -22.32 -6.14
N GLY A 81 3.42 -21.73 -7.33
CA GLY A 81 3.04 -22.42 -8.58
C GLY A 81 4.01 -23.52 -8.98
N GLU A 82 5.32 -23.31 -8.77
CA GLU A 82 6.39 -24.29 -9.04
C GLU A 82 6.41 -25.46 -8.02
N GLY A 83 5.63 -25.38 -6.94
CA GLY A 83 5.66 -26.38 -5.85
C GLY A 83 6.91 -26.30 -4.96
N ARG A 84 7.77 -25.29 -5.14
CA ARG A 84 9.02 -25.08 -4.37
C ARG A 84 8.75 -24.42 -3.02
N HIS A 85 7.95 -25.09 -2.19
CA HIS A 85 7.48 -24.55 -0.90
C HIS A 85 8.61 -24.24 0.08
N SER A 86 9.70 -25.00 0.04
CA SER A 86 10.88 -24.80 0.90
C SER A 86 11.61 -23.47 0.68
N GLU A 87 11.39 -22.81 -0.46
CA GLU A 87 12.09 -21.57 -0.84
C GLU A 87 11.25 -20.33 -0.59
N ILE A 88 9.94 -20.49 -0.37
CA ILE A 88 9.00 -19.42 -0.06
C ILE A 88 9.44 -18.63 1.19
N GLY A 89 9.94 -19.31 2.24
CA GLY A 89 10.43 -18.65 3.44
C GLY A 89 11.67 -17.79 3.20
N ALA A 90 12.50 -18.13 2.20
CA ALA A 90 13.66 -17.33 1.82
C ALA A 90 13.22 -15.98 1.24
N VAL A 91 12.17 -15.97 0.41
CA VAL A 91 11.60 -14.76 -0.19
C VAL A 91 11.06 -13.82 0.88
N LEU A 92 10.35 -14.34 1.89
CA LEU A 92 9.88 -13.50 2.99
C LEU A 92 11.04 -12.87 3.76
N ARG A 93 12.07 -13.64 4.12
CA ARG A 93 13.22 -13.11 4.88
C ARG A 93 13.96 -12.02 4.10
N ARG A 94 14.21 -12.24 2.80
CA ARG A 94 14.81 -11.24 1.90
C ARG A 94 13.89 -10.02 1.77
N GLY A 95 12.59 -10.24 1.58
CA GLY A 95 11.58 -9.20 1.52
C GLY A 95 11.53 -8.34 2.78
N MET A 96 11.66 -8.93 3.97
CA MET A 96 11.71 -8.19 5.24
C MET A 96 13.00 -7.36 5.36
N VAL A 97 14.14 -7.90 4.93
CA VAL A 97 15.40 -7.15 4.91
C VAL A 97 15.31 -5.98 3.92
N TYR A 98 14.78 -6.20 2.71
CA TYR A 98 14.56 -5.14 1.74
C TYR A 98 13.55 -4.10 2.24
N ALA A 99 12.45 -4.51 2.85
CA ALA A 99 11.49 -3.60 3.46
C ALA A 99 12.12 -2.73 4.55
N LEU A 100 13.00 -3.31 5.38
CA LEU A 100 13.73 -2.57 6.39
C LEU A 100 14.75 -1.60 5.76
N GLN A 101 15.52 -2.03 4.76
CA GLN A 101 16.49 -1.19 4.07
C GLN A 101 15.82 -0.02 3.34
N ILE A 102 14.80 -0.30 2.52
CA ILE A 102 14.02 0.71 1.80
C ILE A 102 13.29 1.61 2.81
N GLY A 103 12.81 1.05 3.92
CA GLY A 103 12.12 1.79 4.97
C GLY A 103 13.03 2.76 5.70
N ILE A 104 14.24 2.33 6.06
CA ILE A 104 15.26 3.19 6.67
C ILE A 104 15.72 4.25 5.66
N ALA A 105 15.96 3.88 4.40
CA ALA A 105 16.30 4.83 3.36
C ALA A 105 15.20 5.88 3.15
N SER A 106 13.93 5.46 3.16
CA SER A 106 12.75 6.33 3.08
C SER A 106 12.62 7.24 4.30
N MET A 107 12.87 6.69 5.50
CA MET A 107 12.89 7.44 6.75
C MET A 107 13.97 8.53 6.72
N LEU A 108 15.21 8.18 6.34
CA LEU A 108 16.32 9.13 6.26
C LEU A 108 16.06 10.18 5.18
N ALA A 109 15.53 9.78 4.03
CA ALA A 109 15.17 10.70 2.96
C ALA A 109 14.12 11.71 3.45
N LEU A 110 13.05 11.26 4.10
CA LEU A 110 12.04 12.16 4.64
C LEU A 110 12.56 13.01 5.81
N ALA A 111 13.38 12.46 6.70
CA ALA A 111 13.92 13.20 7.84
C ALA A 111 14.92 14.29 7.41
N VAL A 112 15.69 14.08 6.33
CA VAL A 112 16.67 15.05 5.84
C VAL A 112 16.04 16.02 4.83
N PHE A 113 15.34 15.50 3.82
CA PHE A 113 14.76 16.33 2.76
C PHE A 113 13.42 16.95 3.17
N GLY A 114 12.68 16.36 4.10
CA GLY A 114 11.38 16.89 4.56
C GLY A 114 11.51 18.29 5.16
N PRO A 115 12.34 18.50 6.19
CA PRO A 115 12.58 19.84 6.76
C PRO A 115 13.15 20.82 5.73
N TRP A 116 14.01 20.34 4.82
CA TRP A 116 14.55 21.18 3.75
C TRP A 116 13.44 21.67 2.80
N VAL A 117 12.56 20.79 2.34
CA VAL A 117 11.40 21.15 1.49
C VAL A 117 10.44 22.09 2.25
N MET A 118 10.17 21.79 3.53
CA MET A 118 9.27 22.59 4.37
C MET A 118 9.79 24.01 4.63
N ASN A 119 11.11 24.21 4.66
CA ASN A 119 11.74 25.51 4.93
C ASN A 119 12.06 26.32 3.66
N ASN A 120 12.23 25.66 2.50
CA ASN A 120 12.59 26.34 1.25
C ASN A 120 11.39 26.63 0.34
N VAL A 121 10.26 25.97 0.55
CA VAL A 121 9.00 26.33 -0.10
C VAL A 121 8.33 27.42 0.73
N SER A 122 7.98 28.54 0.10
CA SER A 122 7.32 29.68 0.74
C SER A 122 5.88 29.33 1.12
N PHE A 123 5.71 28.57 2.20
CA PHE A 123 4.42 28.38 2.86
C PHE A 123 4.06 29.62 3.69
N GLU A 124 2.78 29.80 3.97
CA GLU A 124 2.28 30.81 4.90
C GLU A 124 3.01 30.70 6.26
N GLU A 125 3.25 31.83 6.93
CA GLU A 125 4.08 31.87 8.14
C GLU A 125 3.60 30.86 9.22
N GLY A 126 4.51 29.98 9.64
CA GLY A 126 4.27 28.96 10.68
C GLY A 126 3.73 27.62 10.17
N LEU A 127 3.27 27.49 8.92
CA LEU A 127 2.81 26.20 8.36
C LEU A 127 3.93 25.16 8.21
N GLY A 128 5.09 25.57 7.69
CA GLY A 128 6.24 24.68 7.53
C GLY A 128 6.79 24.18 8.87
N ALA A 129 6.80 25.04 9.89
CA ALA A 129 7.26 24.68 11.24
C ALA A 129 6.30 23.67 11.90
N GLY A 130 4.99 23.88 11.81
CA GLY A 130 3.98 22.98 12.37
C GLY A 130 3.92 21.60 11.67
N ALA A 131 4.18 21.55 10.36
CA ALA A 131 4.20 20.30 9.59
C ALA A 131 5.47 19.45 9.81
N SER A 132 6.55 20.03 10.33
CA SER A 132 7.83 19.32 10.54
C SER A 132 7.72 18.18 11.57
N GLY A 133 7.00 18.39 12.66
CA GLY A 133 6.77 17.40 13.72
C GLY A 133 6.05 16.14 13.20
N PRO A 134 4.84 16.28 12.60
CA PRO A 134 4.11 15.16 12.01
C PRO A 134 4.92 14.45 10.92
N LEU A 135 5.69 15.19 10.12
CA LEU A 135 6.54 14.62 9.07
C LEU A 135 7.62 13.69 9.63
N VAL A 136 8.29 14.07 10.72
CA VAL A 136 9.30 13.22 11.37
C VAL A 136 8.66 11.94 11.92
N VAL A 137 7.47 12.03 12.50
CA VAL A 137 6.74 10.86 13.00
C VAL A 137 6.34 9.93 11.83
N PHE A 138 5.89 10.49 10.71
CA PHE A 138 5.62 9.70 9.50
C PHE A 138 6.88 9.05 8.95
N ALA A 139 8.01 9.76 8.90
CA ALA A 139 9.29 9.21 8.49
C ALA A 139 9.68 8.01 9.37
N LEU A 140 9.54 8.13 10.69
CA LEU A 140 9.82 7.06 11.65
C LEU A 140 8.88 5.85 11.47
N SER A 141 7.66 6.06 10.98
CA SER A 141 6.69 4.98 10.72
C SER A 141 6.99 4.16 9.46
N MET A 142 7.81 4.69 8.53
CA MET A 142 8.04 4.07 7.21
C MET A 142 8.61 2.65 7.27
N PRO A 143 9.64 2.34 8.09
CA PRO A 143 10.18 0.99 8.18
C PRO A 143 9.13 -0.04 8.62
N PHE A 144 8.33 0.29 9.64
CA PHE A 144 7.29 -0.60 10.15
C PHE A 144 6.17 -0.80 9.12
N TYR A 145 5.80 0.27 8.42
CA TYR A 145 4.81 0.16 7.36
C TYR A 145 5.28 -0.73 6.22
N LEU A 146 6.51 -0.58 5.72
CA LEU A 146 7.01 -1.43 4.63
C LEU A 146 7.16 -2.89 5.04
N ILE A 147 7.50 -3.16 6.30
CA ILE A 147 7.45 -4.52 6.86
C ILE A 147 6.03 -5.09 6.78
N SER A 148 5.02 -4.30 7.14
CA SER A 148 3.61 -4.70 7.04
C SER A 148 3.18 -4.93 5.58
N VAL A 149 3.67 -4.13 4.64
CA VAL A 149 3.42 -4.28 3.20
C VAL A 149 4.08 -5.55 2.67
N ALA A 150 5.34 -5.82 3.05
CA ALA A 150 6.04 -7.05 2.69
C ALA A 150 5.27 -8.29 3.15
N ALA A 151 4.77 -8.27 4.39
CA ALA A 151 3.99 -9.34 4.97
C ALA A 151 2.63 -9.51 4.27
N GLN A 152 1.93 -8.41 3.95
CA GLN A 152 0.68 -8.44 3.17
C GLN A 152 0.91 -9.02 1.77
N PHE A 153 1.89 -8.51 1.03
CA PHE A 153 2.24 -8.99 -0.30
C PHE A 153 2.68 -10.45 -0.32
N PHE A 154 3.37 -10.91 0.73
CA PHE A 154 3.67 -12.32 0.90
C PHE A 154 2.40 -13.17 1.09
N LEU A 155 1.48 -12.75 1.96
CA LEU A 155 0.19 -13.43 2.16
C LEU A 155 -0.69 -13.40 0.90
N GLU A 156 -0.70 -12.28 0.17
CA GLU A 156 -1.36 -12.14 -1.13
C GLU A 156 -0.75 -13.11 -2.16
N GLY A 157 0.58 -13.18 -2.26
CA GLY A 157 1.29 -14.15 -3.10
C GLY A 157 1.00 -15.60 -2.73
N LEU A 158 0.75 -15.88 -1.45
CA LEU A 158 0.24 -17.16 -0.96
C LEU A 158 -1.27 -17.35 -1.19
N SER A 159 -1.95 -16.51 -1.96
CA SER A 159 -3.40 -16.63 -2.18
C SER A 159 -4.21 -16.66 -0.87
N LYS A 160 -3.67 -16.07 0.22
CA LYS A 160 -4.32 -15.94 1.53
C LYS A 160 -4.42 -14.45 1.91
N PRO A 161 -5.18 -13.61 1.18
CA PRO A 161 -5.26 -12.16 1.46
C PRO A 161 -6.15 -11.80 2.67
N LYS A 162 -7.03 -12.70 3.13
CA LYS A 162 -7.99 -12.43 4.23
C LYS A 162 -7.33 -11.98 5.56
N PRO A 163 -6.22 -12.58 6.03
CA PRO A 163 -5.55 -12.12 7.24
C PRO A 163 -5.01 -10.69 7.10
N GLY A 164 -4.50 -10.32 5.91
CA GLY A 164 -4.09 -8.95 5.61
C GLY A 164 -5.23 -7.95 5.73
N MET A 165 -6.39 -8.31 5.18
CA MET A 165 -7.61 -7.51 5.32
C MET A 165 -8.03 -7.33 6.78
N TRP A 166 -8.19 -8.41 7.54
CA TRP A 166 -8.58 -8.33 8.95
C TRP A 166 -7.59 -7.50 9.76
N ALA A 167 -6.29 -7.69 9.53
CA ALA A 167 -5.25 -6.91 10.20
C ALA A 167 -5.38 -5.41 9.89
N MET A 168 -5.68 -5.03 8.65
CA MET A 168 -5.88 -3.63 8.26
C MET A 168 -7.08 -3.00 8.96
N TRP A 169 -8.20 -3.72 9.07
CA TRP A 169 -9.39 -3.21 9.76
C TRP A 169 -9.20 -3.12 11.28
N VAL A 170 -8.50 -4.08 11.88
CA VAL A 170 -8.10 -3.99 13.30
C VAL A 170 -7.17 -2.80 13.52
N ALA A 171 -6.20 -2.60 12.63
CA ALA A 171 -5.29 -1.44 12.70
C ALA A 171 -6.03 -0.11 12.54
N ASN A 172 -7.06 -0.05 11.68
CA ASN A 172 -7.96 1.11 11.60
C ASN A 172 -8.67 1.34 12.94
N GLY A 173 -9.25 0.30 13.55
CA GLY A 173 -9.89 0.43 14.87
C GLY A 173 -8.94 0.94 15.96
N VAL A 174 -7.70 0.43 15.97
CA VAL A 174 -6.64 0.91 16.89
C VAL A 174 -6.27 2.36 16.60
N ASN A 175 -6.11 2.73 15.32
CA ASN A 175 -5.81 4.11 14.91
C ASN A 175 -6.92 5.06 15.38
N ILE A 176 -8.19 4.77 15.09
CA ILE A 176 -9.31 5.61 15.51
C ILE A 176 -9.33 5.78 17.04
N GLY A 177 -9.17 4.68 17.78
CA GLY A 177 -9.12 4.72 19.24
C GLY A 177 -7.97 5.58 19.78
N LEU A 178 -6.76 5.42 19.22
CA LEU A 178 -5.61 6.24 19.59
C LEU A 178 -5.79 7.70 19.18
N ASN A 179 -6.37 7.95 18.01
CA ASN A 179 -6.52 9.29 17.45
C ASN A 179 -7.55 10.11 18.27
N LEU A 180 -8.67 9.49 18.65
CA LEU A 180 -9.67 10.10 19.54
C LEU A 180 -9.16 10.34 20.96
N LEU A 181 -8.13 9.61 21.40
CA LEU A 181 -7.56 9.74 22.74
C LEU A 181 -6.41 10.76 22.79
N LEU A 182 -5.56 10.78 21.76
CA LEU A 182 -4.37 11.63 21.70
C LEU A 182 -4.66 13.02 21.14
N VAL A 183 -5.57 13.18 20.17
CA VAL A 183 -5.82 14.49 19.52
C VAL A 183 -6.48 15.50 20.46
N PRO A 184 -7.53 15.16 21.24
CA PRO A 184 -8.10 16.08 22.22
C PRO A 184 -7.21 16.25 23.47
N ASP A 185 -6.04 15.62 23.50
CA ASP A 185 -5.12 15.55 24.63
C ASP A 185 -5.79 15.13 25.95
N LEU A 186 -6.65 14.10 25.90
CA LEU A 186 -7.37 13.59 27.09
C LEU A 186 -6.42 13.07 28.18
N LEU A 187 -5.18 12.76 27.82
CA LEU A 187 -4.12 12.33 28.74
C LEU A 187 -3.30 13.48 29.33
N GLY A 188 -3.51 14.73 28.90
CA GLY A 188 -2.76 15.89 29.36
C GLY A 188 -1.28 15.85 29.01
N LEU A 189 -0.93 15.25 27.87
CA LEU A 189 0.44 15.07 27.37
C LEU A 189 0.98 16.34 26.68
N GLY A 190 0.14 17.33 26.39
CA GLY A 190 0.52 18.59 25.77
C GLY A 190 1.04 18.45 24.34
N VAL A 191 0.56 17.44 23.60
CA VAL A 191 1.00 17.16 22.22
C VAL A 191 0.03 17.82 21.24
N ASP A 192 0.57 18.55 20.25
CA ASP A 192 -0.23 19.16 19.19
C ASP A 192 -1.03 18.11 18.40
N GLY A 193 -2.25 18.47 17.99
CA GLY A 193 -3.22 17.54 17.39
C GLY A 193 -2.69 16.80 16.16
N ALA A 194 -1.94 17.47 15.28
CA ALA A 194 -1.35 16.84 14.09
C ALA A 194 -0.25 15.82 14.45
N VAL A 195 0.56 16.12 15.48
CA VAL A 195 1.63 15.24 15.96
C VAL A 195 1.04 14.03 16.69
N ALA A 196 0.01 14.27 17.51
CA ALA A 196 -0.77 13.24 18.19
C ALA A 196 -1.40 12.25 17.20
N SER A 197 -2.01 12.77 16.13
CA SER A 197 -2.55 11.93 15.05
C SER A 197 -1.46 11.12 14.35
N ALA A 198 -0.30 11.73 14.03
CA ALA A 198 0.80 11.00 13.42
C ALA A 198 1.31 9.83 14.31
N TRP A 199 1.33 10.02 15.64
CA TRP A 199 1.64 8.96 16.60
C TRP A 199 0.57 7.87 16.65
N ALA A 200 -0.70 8.23 16.55
CA ALA A 200 -1.80 7.26 16.42
C ALA A 200 -1.63 6.39 15.16
N THR A 201 -1.29 7.00 14.02
CA THR A 201 -0.99 6.29 12.77
C THR A 201 0.25 5.41 12.93
N PHE A 202 1.31 5.89 13.58
CA PHE A 202 2.51 5.10 13.88
C PHE A 202 2.16 3.84 14.70
N GLY A 203 1.41 4.01 15.80
CA GLY A 203 1.01 2.91 16.67
C GLY A 203 0.19 1.84 15.95
N ALA A 204 -0.73 2.27 15.10
CA ALA A 204 -1.54 1.35 14.29
C ALA A 204 -0.72 0.63 13.21
N ARG A 205 0.22 1.31 12.54
CA ARG A 205 1.16 0.67 11.58
C ARG A 205 2.06 -0.35 12.26
N LEU A 206 2.54 -0.04 13.47
CA LEU A 206 3.31 -0.97 14.28
C LEU A 206 2.47 -2.19 14.68
N ALA A 207 1.25 -1.99 15.17
CA ALA A 207 0.33 -3.06 15.51
C ALA A 207 0.03 -3.96 14.29
N LEU A 208 -0.19 -3.35 13.12
CA LEU A 208 -0.38 -4.05 11.85
C LEU A 208 0.83 -4.93 11.50
N ALA A 209 2.04 -4.37 11.56
CA ALA A 209 3.28 -5.09 11.27
C ALA A 209 3.48 -6.28 12.23
N VAL A 210 3.31 -6.05 13.53
CA VAL A 210 3.46 -7.08 14.57
C VAL A 210 2.42 -8.19 14.37
N PHE A 211 1.16 -7.84 14.18
CA PHE A 211 0.08 -8.81 13.97
C PHE A 211 0.37 -9.72 12.76
N LEU A 212 0.76 -9.13 11.63
CA LEU A 212 1.03 -9.88 10.41
C LEU A 212 2.24 -10.80 10.55
N ILE A 213 3.33 -10.32 11.18
CA ILE A 213 4.51 -11.15 11.46
C ILE A 213 4.14 -12.32 12.36
N VAL A 214 3.47 -12.06 13.50
CA VAL A 214 3.07 -13.10 14.44
C VAL A 214 2.14 -14.10 13.78
N TYR A 215 1.20 -13.64 12.95
CA TYR A 215 0.29 -14.50 12.20
C TYR A 215 1.07 -15.42 11.24
N ILE A 216 1.99 -14.87 10.44
CA ILE A 216 2.79 -15.66 9.49
C ILE A 216 3.65 -16.70 10.22
N LEU A 217 4.26 -16.33 11.35
CA LEU A 217 5.09 -17.24 12.15
C LEU A 217 4.28 -18.36 12.83
N ARG A 218 2.97 -18.13 13.07
CA ARG A 218 2.05 -19.12 13.66
C ARG A 218 1.32 -19.99 12.65
N LEU A 219 1.48 -19.76 11.35
CA LEU A 219 0.85 -20.60 10.34
C LEU A 219 1.37 -22.05 10.45
N PRO A 220 0.51 -23.08 10.38
CA PRO A 220 0.95 -24.46 10.41
C PRO A 220 1.89 -24.79 9.24
N GLU A 221 1.70 -24.13 8.09
CA GLU A 221 2.56 -24.27 6.91
C GLU A 221 3.92 -23.56 7.06
N ALA A 222 4.12 -22.76 8.12
CA ALA A 222 5.37 -22.04 8.38
C ALA A 222 6.58 -22.98 8.47
N LYS A 223 6.37 -24.20 8.99
CA LYS A 223 7.38 -25.26 9.03
C LYS A 223 7.70 -25.80 7.64
N SER A 224 6.69 -25.99 6.79
CA SER A 224 6.88 -26.45 5.41
C SER A 224 7.57 -25.42 4.51
N TRP A 225 7.47 -24.13 4.86
CA TRP A 225 8.13 -23.04 4.14
C TRP A 225 9.55 -22.75 4.63
N ASN A 226 10.10 -23.55 5.55
CA ASN A 226 11.47 -23.41 6.04
C ASN A 226 11.80 -22.01 6.56
N LEU A 227 10.81 -21.32 7.16
CA LEU A 227 10.96 -19.94 7.66
C LEU A 227 12.11 -19.79 8.68
N TRP A 228 12.40 -20.84 9.44
CA TRP A 228 13.41 -20.84 10.50
C TRP A 228 14.82 -21.21 10.02
N THR A 229 14.92 -22.02 8.97
CA THR A 229 16.20 -22.47 8.39
C THR A 229 16.88 -21.36 7.57
N ARG A 230 18.21 -21.24 7.69
CA ARG A 230 19.00 -20.35 6.82
C ARG A 230 18.81 -20.81 5.37
N PRO A 231 18.30 -19.95 4.47
CA PRO A 231 18.05 -20.36 3.10
C PRO A 231 19.37 -20.61 2.37
N ALA A 232 19.38 -21.59 1.48
CA ALA A 232 20.42 -21.67 0.46
C ALA A 232 20.42 -20.37 -0.34
N ARG A 233 21.61 -19.86 -0.68
CA ARG A 233 21.71 -18.71 -1.57
C ARG A 233 21.27 -19.15 -2.95
N ASP A 234 20.16 -18.60 -3.41
CA ASP A 234 19.72 -18.67 -4.81
C ASP A 234 19.81 -17.25 -5.39
N PRO A 235 20.95 -16.90 -6.02
CA PRO A 235 21.18 -15.58 -6.59
C PRO A 235 20.24 -15.26 -7.76
N GLU A 236 19.68 -16.28 -8.43
CA GLU A 236 18.79 -16.08 -9.57
C GLU A 236 17.44 -15.55 -9.08
N THR A 237 16.83 -16.24 -8.11
CA THR A 237 15.58 -15.80 -7.47
C THR A 237 15.75 -14.46 -6.76
N GLU A 238 16.93 -14.17 -6.19
CA GLU A 238 17.24 -12.87 -5.58
C GLU A 238 17.26 -11.74 -6.61
N ARG A 239 17.97 -11.94 -7.74
CA ARG A 239 18.02 -10.96 -8.83
C ARG A 239 16.66 -10.74 -9.46
N GLU A 240 15.86 -11.80 -9.60
CA GLU A 240 14.50 -11.69 -10.10
C GLU A 240 13.62 -10.85 -9.17
N GLN A 241 13.64 -11.13 -7.86
CA GLN A 241 12.87 -10.37 -6.88
C GLN A 241 13.21 -8.88 -6.93
N VAL A 242 14.50 -8.53 -7.00
CA VAL A 242 14.95 -7.15 -7.12
C VAL A 242 14.60 -6.56 -8.48
N LYS A 243 14.76 -7.29 -9.59
CA LYS A 243 14.43 -6.80 -10.94
C LYS A 243 12.94 -6.50 -11.10
N VAL A 244 12.08 -7.40 -10.61
CA VAL A 244 10.62 -7.21 -10.61
C VAL A 244 10.25 -6.04 -9.71
N GLY A 245 10.84 -5.96 -8.50
CA GLY A 245 10.65 -4.83 -7.60
C GLY A 245 11.06 -3.50 -8.21
N LEU A 246 12.26 -3.41 -8.81
CA LEU A 246 12.75 -2.19 -9.48
C LEU A 246 11.87 -1.80 -10.68
N GLY A 247 11.41 -2.77 -11.48
CA GLY A 247 10.50 -2.51 -12.59
C GLY A 247 9.16 -1.95 -12.11
N ALA A 248 8.54 -2.61 -11.13
CA ALA A 248 7.27 -2.16 -10.55
C ALA A 248 7.40 -0.83 -9.79
N GLY A 249 8.48 -0.66 -9.03
CA GLY A 249 8.81 0.58 -8.32
C GLY A 249 9.05 1.74 -9.28
N GLY A 250 9.80 1.52 -10.36
CA GLY A 250 10.01 2.51 -11.42
C GLY A 250 8.71 2.91 -12.13
N SER A 251 7.84 1.94 -12.44
CA SER A 251 6.52 2.22 -13.01
C SER A 251 5.66 3.08 -12.08
N ASN A 252 5.56 2.71 -10.81
CA ASN A 252 4.80 3.48 -9.81
C ASN A 252 5.40 4.87 -9.58
N PHE A 253 6.73 4.98 -9.59
CA PHE A 253 7.42 6.27 -9.45
C PHE A 253 7.10 7.21 -10.62
N ILE A 254 7.13 6.72 -11.86
CA ILE A 254 6.78 7.50 -13.05
C ILE A 254 5.30 7.91 -13.01
N GLU A 255 4.41 7.00 -12.64
CA GLU A 255 2.97 7.25 -12.53
C GLU A 255 2.66 8.33 -11.48
N VAL A 256 3.16 8.18 -10.25
CA VAL A 256 2.97 9.16 -9.18
C VAL A 256 3.66 10.49 -9.51
N GLY A 257 4.84 10.43 -10.12
CA GLY A 257 5.56 11.61 -10.61
C GLY A 257 4.76 12.39 -11.65
N ALA A 258 4.07 11.70 -12.57
CA ALA A 258 3.20 12.32 -13.55
C ALA A 258 1.98 13.00 -12.90
N PHE A 259 1.35 12.36 -11.90
CA PHE A 259 0.25 12.97 -11.13
C PHE A 259 0.71 14.18 -10.32
N ALA A 260 1.91 14.12 -9.72
CA ALA A 260 2.51 15.25 -9.03
C ALA A 260 2.79 16.41 -10.00
N ALA A 261 3.36 16.12 -11.17
CA ALA A 261 3.61 17.13 -12.21
C ALA A 261 2.32 17.79 -12.69
N MET A 262 1.25 17.02 -12.92
CA MET A 262 -0.08 17.57 -13.26
C MET A 262 -0.64 18.46 -12.16
N THR A 263 -0.42 18.10 -10.89
CA THR A 263 -0.83 18.92 -9.74
C THR A 263 -0.08 20.26 -9.71
N VAL A 264 1.22 20.26 -10.02
CA VAL A 264 2.01 21.49 -10.14
C VAL A 264 1.54 22.34 -11.32
N ILE A 265 1.27 21.73 -12.48
CA ILE A 265 0.74 22.42 -13.66
C ILE A 265 -0.62 23.08 -13.35
N ALA A 266 -1.53 22.37 -12.68
CA ALA A 266 -2.80 22.94 -12.22
C ALA A 266 -2.58 24.14 -11.27
N GLY A 267 -1.60 24.03 -10.37
CA GLY A 267 -1.09 25.10 -9.50
C GLY A 267 -0.70 26.37 -10.24
N LEU A 268 -0.04 26.22 -11.39
CA LEU A 268 0.43 27.34 -12.21
C LEU A 268 -0.70 28.00 -13.02
N LEU A 269 -1.80 27.30 -13.30
CA LEU A 269 -2.93 27.82 -14.06
C LEU A 269 -3.85 28.70 -13.20
N GLY A 270 -4.03 28.34 -11.92
CA GLY A 270 -4.80 29.13 -10.98
C GLY A 270 -5.37 28.33 -9.81
N THR A 271 -5.88 29.05 -8.82
CA THR A 271 -6.41 28.47 -7.58
C THR A 271 -7.66 27.61 -7.81
N ASN A 272 -8.53 28.04 -8.73
CA ASN A 272 -9.77 27.31 -9.05
C ASN A 272 -9.47 25.99 -9.78
N GLU A 273 -8.50 26.01 -10.69
CA GLU A 273 -8.03 24.87 -11.47
C GLU A 273 -7.36 23.84 -10.55
N THR A 274 -6.57 24.30 -9.59
CA THR A 274 -5.93 23.46 -8.57
C THR A 274 -6.96 22.79 -7.67
N ALA A 275 -7.95 23.55 -7.18
CA ALA A 275 -9.02 23.00 -6.35
C ALA A 275 -9.85 21.95 -7.12
N SER A 276 -10.15 22.23 -8.39
CA SER A 276 -10.88 21.30 -9.27
C SER A 276 -10.07 20.02 -9.52
N TRP A 277 -8.78 20.13 -9.83
CA TRP A 277 -7.89 18.99 -10.00
C TRP A 277 -7.78 18.15 -8.72
N ALA A 278 -7.65 18.79 -7.56
CA ALA A 278 -7.57 18.12 -6.28
C ALA A 278 -8.84 17.29 -5.98
N ILE A 279 -10.03 17.81 -6.28
CA ILE A 279 -11.28 17.06 -6.12
C ILE A 279 -11.29 15.84 -7.07
N VAL A 280 -10.97 16.06 -8.36
CA VAL A 280 -10.97 15.00 -9.38
C VAL A 280 -9.99 13.88 -9.03
N ILE A 281 -8.77 14.20 -8.62
CA ILE A 281 -7.75 13.18 -8.31
C ILE A 281 -8.09 12.38 -7.05
N ASN A 282 -8.66 13.02 -6.02
CA ASN A 282 -9.10 12.32 -4.82
C ASN A 282 -10.29 11.39 -5.11
N MET A 283 -11.29 11.85 -5.86
CA MET A 283 -12.40 10.99 -6.28
C MET A 283 -11.92 9.82 -7.15
N SER A 284 -10.99 10.09 -8.07
CA SER A 284 -10.38 9.06 -8.92
C SER A 284 -9.59 8.04 -8.11
N ALA A 285 -8.84 8.48 -7.08
CA ALA A 285 -8.08 7.59 -6.21
C ALA A 285 -8.97 6.59 -5.45
N ILE A 286 -10.16 7.02 -4.99
CA ILE A 286 -11.14 6.14 -4.33
C ILE A 286 -11.57 5.01 -5.28
N VAL A 287 -11.94 5.39 -6.51
CA VAL A 287 -12.35 4.45 -7.55
C VAL A 287 -11.21 3.50 -7.91
N PHE A 288 -9.98 4.02 -7.98
CA PHE A 288 -8.80 3.28 -8.40
C PHE A 288 -8.41 2.15 -7.44
N MET A 289 -8.85 2.19 -6.18
CA MET A 289 -8.61 1.11 -5.21
C MET A 289 -9.25 -0.22 -5.64
N LEU A 290 -10.38 -0.18 -6.33
CA LEU A 290 -11.07 -1.40 -6.80
C LEU A 290 -10.24 -2.09 -7.92
N PRO A 291 -9.91 -1.42 -9.05
CA PRO A 291 -9.00 -1.96 -10.05
C PRO A 291 -7.64 -2.39 -9.49
N MET A 292 -7.07 -1.62 -8.55
CA MET A 292 -5.77 -1.95 -7.95
C MET A 292 -5.82 -3.29 -7.20
N GLY A 293 -6.89 -3.54 -6.42
CA GLY A 293 -7.06 -4.82 -5.73
C GLY A 293 -7.28 -6.00 -6.69
N LEU A 294 -8.04 -5.80 -7.77
CA LEU A 294 -8.18 -6.82 -8.83
C LEU A 294 -6.88 -7.07 -9.59
N SER A 295 -6.10 -6.03 -9.87
CA SER A 295 -4.80 -6.12 -10.53
C SER A 295 -3.83 -6.96 -9.70
N SER A 296 -3.78 -6.71 -8.38
CA SER A 296 -3.02 -7.53 -7.43
C SER A 296 -3.46 -9.01 -7.46
N ALA A 297 -4.76 -9.29 -7.38
CA ALA A 297 -5.27 -10.67 -7.45
C ALA A 297 -4.96 -11.36 -8.78
N THR A 298 -5.05 -10.61 -9.89
CA THR A 298 -4.68 -11.09 -11.23
C THR A 298 -3.20 -11.43 -11.30
N ALA A 299 -2.32 -10.58 -10.76
CA ALA A 299 -0.88 -10.83 -10.71
C ALA A 299 -0.54 -12.10 -9.92
N VAL A 300 -1.24 -12.39 -8.83
CA VAL A 300 -1.08 -13.63 -8.07
C VAL A 300 -1.50 -14.86 -8.89
N LEU A 301 -2.65 -14.81 -9.55
CA LEU A 301 -3.13 -15.93 -10.36
C LEU A 301 -2.23 -16.20 -11.58
N VAL A 302 -1.81 -15.14 -12.27
CA VAL A 302 -0.86 -15.22 -13.39
C VAL A 302 0.48 -15.74 -12.90
N GLY A 303 1.01 -15.22 -11.79
CA GLY A 303 2.27 -15.68 -11.20
C GLY A 303 2.24 -17.16 -10.84
N ARG A 304 1.13 -17.62 -10.24
CA ARG A 304 0.94 -19.04 -9.89
C ARG A 304 0.83 -19.93 -11.12
N ALA A 305 0.06 -19.52 -12.15
CA ALA A 305 -0.06 -20.29 -13.39
C ALA A 305 1.26 -20.34 -14.16
N TYR A 306 2.03 -19.25 -14.14
CA TYR A 306 3.36 -19.16 -14.74
C TYR A 306 4.33 -20.14 -14.05
N GLY A 307 4.34 -20.17 -12.71
CA GLY A 307 5.14 -21.14 -11.95
C GLY A 307 4.74 -22.59 -12.19
N ALA A 308 3.44 -22.86 -12.39
CA ALA A 308 2.94 -24.20 -12.70
C ALA A 308 3.19 -24.63 -14.17
N GLN A 309 3.89 -23.82 -14.97
CA GLN A 309 4.10 -24.01 -16.42
C GLN A 309 2.81 -24.15 -17.25
N ASP A 310 1.66 -23.67 -16.74
CA ASP A 310 0.37 -23.68 -17.44
C ASP A 310 0.20 -22.40 -18.29
N ARG A 311 0.70 -22.45 -19.53
CA ARG A 311 0.59 -21.33 -20.49
C ARG A 311 -0.85 -20.90 -20.76
N GLU A 312 -1.78 -21.85 -20.83
CA GLU A 312 -3.19 -21.53 -21.03
C GLU A 312 -3.78 -20.90 -19.76
N GLY A 313 -3.39 -21.38 -18.59
CA GLY A 313 -3.76 -20.80 -17.29
C GLY A 313 -3.31 -19.34 -17.15
N VAL A 314 -2.10 -19.02 -17.62
CA VAL A 314 -1.58 -17.65 -17.66
C VAL A 314 -2.46 -16.74 -18.52
N LEU A 315 -2.77 -17.14 -19.76
CA LEU A 315 -3.62 -16.36 -20.65
C LEU A 315 -5.04 -16.24 -20.09
N ARG A 316 -5.62 -17.33 -19.58
CA ARG A 316 -6.97 -17.33 -18.98
C ARG A 316 -7.05 -16.39 -17.78
N ALA A 317 -6.07 -16.43 -16.87
CA ALA A 317 -6.03 -15.53 -15.71
C ALA A 317 -5.82 -14.07 -16.13
N GLY A 318 -4.92 -13.80 -17.08
CA GLY A 318 -4.68 -12.47 -17.61
C GLY A 318 -5.91 -11.87 -18.30
N PHE A 319 -6.52 -12.59 -19.23
CA PHE A 319 -7.74 -12.13 -19.92
C PHE A 319 -8.94 -11.99 -18.99
N ALA A 320 -9.11 -12.90 -18.03
CA ALA A 320 -10.16 -12.77 -17.02
C ALA A 320 -9.95 -11.51 -16.16
N GLY A 321 -8.72 -11.25 -15.72
CA GLY A 321 -8.39 -10.04 -14.97
C GLY A 321 -8.65 -8.77 -15.76
N ILE A 322 -8.15 -8.68 -17.00
CA ILE A 322 -8.40 -7.54 -17.89
C ILE A 322 -9.90 -7.34 -18.11
N ALA A 323 -10.63 -8.40 -18.47
CA ALA A 323 -12.06 -8.30 -18.73
C ALA A 323 -12.84 -7.80 -17.50
N VAL A 324 -12.57 -8.33 -16.31
CA VAL A 324 -13.27 -7.90 -15.09
C VAL A 324 -12.89 -6.46 -14.72
N VAL A 325 -11.62 -6.08 -14.83
CA VAL A 325 -11.18 -4.70 -14.57
C VAL A 325 -11.80 -3.73 -15.58
N THR A 326 -11.84 -4.07 -16.87
CA THR A 326 -12.47 -3.23 -17.90
C THR A 326 -13.97 -3.08 -17.66
N VAL A 327 -14.69 -4.16 -17.37
CA VAL A 327 -16.13 -4.10 -17.07
C VAL A 327 -16.38 -3.24 -15.83
N LEU A 328 -15.59 -3.42 -14.77
CA LEU A 328 -15.73 -2.65 -13.54
C LEU A 328 -15.40 -1.17 -13.77
N ALA A 329 -14.33 -0.86 -14.52
CA ALA A 329 -13.98 0.51 -14.87
C ALA A 329 -15.07 1.19 -15.70
N LEU A 330 -15.67 0.49 -16.68
CA LEU A 330 -16.80 0.99 -17.47
C LEU A 330 -18.03 1.26 -16.60
N LEU A 331 -18.38 0.35 -15.69
CA LEU A 331 -19.49 0.53 -14.76
C LEU A 331 -19.27 1.75 -13.86
N VAL A 332 -18.05 1.91 -13.33
CA VAL A 332 -17.74 3.06 -12.48
C VAL A 332 -17.76 4.36 -13.28
N ALA A 333 -17.22 4.37 -14.51
CA ALA A 333 -17.28 5.54 -15.39
C ALA A 333 -18.73 5.95 -15.69
N LEU A 334 -19.63 4.99 -15.95
CA LEU A 334 -21.06 5.22 -16.16
C LEU A 334 -21.77 5.79 -14.93
N ILE A 335 -21.36 5.38 -13.72
CA ILE A 335 -21.97 5.85 -12.47
C ILE A 335 -21.47 7.24 -12.08
N ILE A 336 -20.20 7.56 -12.34
CA ILE A 336 -19.56 8.81 -11.90
C ILE A 336 -19.69 9.93 -12.93
N TRP A 337 -19.68 9.61 -14.22
CA TRP A 337 -19.99 10.54 -15.31
C TRP A 337 -21.29 10.16 -16.02
N PRO A 338 -22.45 10.19 -15.33
CA PRO A 338 -23.72 10.21 -16.03
C PRO A 338 -23.88 11.62 -16.60
N THR A 339 -23.36 11.81 -17.83
CA THR A 339 -23.57 12.94 -18.75
C THR A 339 -24.16 14.23 -18.17
#